data_AF-A0A168QB35-F1
#
_entry.id   AF-A0A168QB35-F1
#
_cell.length_a   1.000
_cell.length_b   1.000
_cell.length_c   1.000
_cell.angle_alpha   90.00
_cell.angle_beta   90.00
_cell.angle_gamma   90.00
#
_symmetry.space_group_name_H-M   'P 1'
#
loop_
_entity.id
_entity.type
_entity.pdbx_description
1 polymer ?
#
loop_
_entity_poly.entity_id
_entity_poly.type
_entity_poly.pdbx_seq_one_letter_code
_entity_poly.pdbx_strand_id
1 'polypeptide(L)' 'MSSNSADEADFDLKEQDRFLPIANVARIMKKSLPENAKIAKEAKECVQECVSEFISFITSEYPFFFNQS' A
#
# COMPACT_ATOMS: atom_id res chain seq x y z
N MET A 1 27.27 9.43 -20.14
CA MET A 1 27.21 8.43 -19.05
C MET A 1 27.73 9.09 -17.79
N SER A 2 26.81 9.61 -16.96
CA SER A 2 27.08 9.89 -15.54
C SER A 2 25.81 9.50 -14.78
N SER A 3 26.02 8.55 -13.89
CA SER A 3 25.09 7.84 -13.02
C SER A 3 24.40 8.76 -12.00
N ASN A 4 23.07 8.79 -12.00
CA ASN A 4 22.27 9.35 -10.90
C ASN A 4 21.52 8.21 -10.20
N SER A 5 22.19 7.55 -9.25
CA SER A 5 21.60 6.48 -8.43
C SER A 5 20.78 7.01 -7.22
N ALA A 6 20.65 8.34 -7.08
CA ALA A 6 20.00 8.98 -5.93
C ALA A 6 18.51 9.29 -6.15
N ASP A 7 18.07 9.47 -7.40
CA ASP A 7 16.67 9.79 -7.70
C ASP A 7 15.74 8.57 -7.58
N GLU A 8 16.22 7.36 -7.90
CA GLU A 8 15.43 6.11 -7.80
C GLU A 8 15.09 5.76 -6.34
N ALA A 9 16.03 5.98 -5.41
CA ALA A 9 15.81 5.68 -3.99
C ALA A 9 14.80 6.65 -3.34
N ASP A 10 14.78 7.92 -3.77
CA ASP A 10 13.79 8.90 -3.32
C ASP A 10 12.39 8.58 -3.88
N PHE A 11 12.33 8.02 -5.09
CA PHE A 11 11.09 7.53 -5.70
C PHE A 11 10.53 6.30 -4.96
N ASP A 12 11.38 5.31 -4.66
CA ASP A 12 11.00 4.12 -3.88
C ASP A 12 10.55 4.49 -2.45
N LEU A 13 11.19 5.46 -1.81
CA LEU A 13 10.79 5.95 -0.48
C LEU A 13 9.43 6.66 -0.52
N LYS A 14 9.19 7.48 -1.55
CA LYS A 14 7.89 8.14 -1.78
C LYS A 14 6.78 7.14 -2.12
N GLU A 15 7.13 6.01 -2.75
CA GLU A 15 6.18 4.91 -2.97
C GLU A 15 5.87 4.14 -1.69
N GLN A 16 6.86 3.93 -0.83
CA GLN A 16 6.63 3.33 0.48
C GLN A 16 5.72 4.18 1.38
N ASP A 17 5.74 5.52 1.26
CA ASP A 17 4.79 6.40 1.97
C ASP A 17 3.34 6.21 1.51
N ARG A 18 3.11 5.70 0.29
CA ARG A 18 1.77 5.45 -0.25
C ARG A 18 1.19 4.12 0.20
N PHE A 19 2.03 3.20 0.68
CA PHE A 19 1.63 1.84 1.03
C PHE A 19 1.73 1.58 2.54
N LEU A 20 0.74 0.89 3.10
CA LEU A 20 0.84 0.43 4.48
C LEU A 20 1.98 -0.59 4.62
N PRO A 21 2.71 -0.60 5.75
CA PRO A 21 3.73 -1.60 6.00
C PRO A 21 3.17 -3.02 5.86
N ILE A 22 3.84 -3.87 5.09
CA ILE A 22 3.39 -5.25 4.78
C ILE A 22 3.11 -6.09 6.03
N ALA A 23 3.82 -5.80 7.13
CA ALA A 23 3.61 -6.44 8.43
C ALA A 23 2.22 -6.16 9.01
N ASN A 24 1.71 -4.94 8.81
CA ASN A 24 0.37 -4.55 9.25
C ASN A 24 -0.71 -5.23 8.41
N VAL A 25 -0.53 -5.27 7.09
CA VAL A 25 -1.42 -6.01 6.17
C VAL A 25 -1.47 -7.49 6.54
N ALA A 26 -0.31 -8.13 6.71
CA ALA A 26 -0.21 -9.53 7.09
C ALA A 26 -0.87 -9.82 8.46
N ARG A 27 -0.75 -8.91 9.43
CA ARG A 27 -1.39 -9.04 10.74
C ARG A 27 -2.91 -9.02 10.62
N ILE A 28 -3.47 -8.12 9.81
CA ILE A 28 -4.92 -8.02 9.59
C ILE A 28 -5.43 -9.26 8.85
N MET A 29 -4.76 -9.66 7.75
CA MET A 29 -5.11 -10.86 7.01
C MET A 29 -5.08 -12.12 7.90
N LYS A 30 -4.09 -12.24 8.81
CA LYS A 30 -4.01 -13.36 9.76
C LYS A 30 -5.14 -13.39 10.78
N LYS A 31 -5.71 -12.24 11.18
CA LYS A 31 -6.85 -12.21 12.12
C LYS A 31 -8.10 -12.90 11.56
N SER A 32 -8.24 -12.91 10.24
CA SER A 32 -9.35 -13.56 9.53
C SER A 32 -9.08 -15.05 9.23
N LEU A 33 -7.91 -15.56 9.62
CA LEU A 33 -7.48 -16.93 9.34
C LEU A 33 -7.20 -17.70 10.64
N PRO A 34 -7.28 -19.04 10.63
CA PRO A 34 -6.88 -19.87 11.77
C PRO A 34 -5.39 -19.73 12.09
N GLU A 35 -5.01 -20.01 13.33
CA GLU A 35 -3.69 -19.70 13.92
C GLU A 35 -2.50 -20.30 13.15
N ASN A 36 -2.72 -21.42 12.47
CA ASN A 36 -1.71 -22.17 11.71
C ASN A 36 -1.65 -21.81 10.22
N ALA A 37 -2.50 -20.88 9.78
CA ALA A 37 -2.58 -20.50 8.38
C ALA A 37 -1.34 -19.73 7.93
N LYS A 38 -0.82 -20.13 6.76
CA LYS A 38 0.29 -19.45 6.08
C LYS A 38 -0.29 -18.56 4.99
N ILE A 39 0.23 -17.34 4.88
CA ILE A 39 -0.12 -16.39 3.81
C ILE A 39 1.11 -16.27 2.92
N ALA A 40 0.92 -16.53 1.63
CA ALA A 40 1.95 -16.38 0.60
C ALA A 40 2.47 -14.93 0.54
N LYS A 41 3.68 -14.73 0.01
CA LYS A 41 4.28 -13.39 -0.09
C LYS A 41 3.49 -12.54 -1.08
N GLU A 42 3.19 -13.13 -2.23
CA GLU A 42 2.44 -12.55 -3.35
C GLU A 42 1.03 -12.13 -2.91
N ALA A 43 0.39 -12.93 -2.04
CA ALA A 43 -0.92 -12.60 -1.50
C ALA A 43 -0.90 -11.34 -0.60
N LYS A 44 0.21 -11.10 0.12
CA LYS A 44 0.33 -9.90 0.96
C LYS A 44 0.57 -8.67 0.09
N GLU A 45 1.37 -8.79 -0.96
CA GLU A 45 1.64 -7.72 -1.93
C GLU A 45 0.37 -7.34 -2.68
N CYS A 46 -0.39 -8.33 -3.18
CA CYS A 46 -1.68 -8.10 -3.82
C CYS A 46 -2.68 -7.39 -2.90
N VAL A 47 -2.79 -7.79 -1.63
CA VAL A 47 -3.70 -7.11 -0.69
C VAL A 47 -3.19 -5.72 -0.31
N GLN A 48 -1.87 -5.50 -0.28
CA GLN A 48 -1.30 -4.17 -0.05
C GLN A 48 -1.69 -3.21 -1.19
N GLU A 49 -1.59 -3.66 -2.44
CA GLU A 49 -2.04 -2.91 -3.62
C GLU A 49 -3.54 -2.64 -3.57
N CYS A 50 -4.37 -3.67 -3.35
CA CYS A 50 -5.83 -3.52 -3.27
C CYS A 50 -6.29 -2.59 -2.14
N VAL A 51 -5.65 -2.63 -0.96
CA VAL A 51 -6.01 -1.74 0.16
C VAL A 51 -5.63 -0.30 -0.15
N SER A 52 -4.53 -0.09 -0.86
CA SER A 52 -4.06 1.25 -1.24
C SER A 52 -4.95 1.84 -2.34
N GLU A 53 -5.38 1.01 -3.29
CA GLU A 53 -6.42 1.36 -4.25
C GLU A 53 -7.76 1.60 -3.56
N PHE A 54 -8.14 0.80 -2.57
CA PHE A 54 -9.38 1.00 -1.81
C PHE A 54 -9.37 2.32 -1.03
N ILE A 55 -8.27 2.65 -0.36
CA ILE A 55 -8.11 3.95 0.30
C ILE A 55 -8.19 5.06 -0.75
N SER A 56 -7.52 4.91 -1.89
CA SER A 56 -7.59 5.86 -3.00
C SER A 56 -8.99 5.97 -3.57
N PHE A 57 -9.77 4.90 -3.67
CA PHE A 57 -11.15 4.91 -4.14
C PHE A 57 -12.05 5.69 -3.17
N ILE A 58 -11.98 5.38 -1.86
CA ILE A 58 -12.75 6.08 -0.82
C ILE A 58 -12.33 7.55 -0.72
N THR A 59 -11.03 7.84 -0.87
CA THR A 59 -10.49 9.20 -0.74
C THR A 59 -10.51 9.98 -2.05
N SER A 60 -10.68 9.38 -3.23
CA SER A 60 -10.72 10.08 -4.54
C SER A 60 -12.08 10.70 -4.84
N GLU A 61 -13.16 10.25 -4.18
CA GLU A 61 -14.38 11.06 -4.09
C GLU A 61 -14.19 12.27 -3.13
N TYR A 62 -13.23 12.21 -2.20
CA TYR A 62 -13.03 13.26 -1.20
C TYR A 62 -12.49 14.61 -1.75
N PRO A 63 -11.54 14.70 -2.71
CA PRO A 63 -11.15 15.97 -3.30
C PRO A 63 -12.24 16.55 -4.22
N PHE A 64 -13.18 15.75 -4.72
CA PHE A 64 -14.33 16.28 -5.46
C PHE A 64 -15.36 16.95 -4.53
N PHE A 65 -15.47 16.49 -3.27
CA PHE A 65 -16.35 17.12 -2.28
C PHE A 65 -15.70 18.29 -1.49
N PHE A 66 -14.37 18.44 -1.50
CA PHE A 66 -13.69 19.58 -0.85
C PHE A 66 -13.45 20.79 -1.75
N ASN A 67 -13.67 20.68 -3.06
CA ASN A 67 -13.59 21.80 -4.02
C ASN A 67 -14.98 22.31 -4.47
N GLN A 68 -16.03 21.98 -3.73
CA GLN A 68 -17.38 22.54 -3.93
C GLN A 68 -18.02 23.02 -2.60
N SER A 69 -17.25 23.78 -1.81
CA SER A 69 -17.80 24.68 -0.78
C SER A 69 -17.11 26.03 -0.81
#